data_AF-A0AAV3X8B3-F1
#
_entry.id   AF-A0AAV3X8B3-F1
#
_cell.length_a   1.000
_cell.length_b   1.000
_cell.length_c   1.000
_cell.angle_alpha   90.00
_cell.angle_beta   90.00
_cell.angle_gamma   90.00
#
_symmetry.space_group_name_H-M   'P 1'
#
loop_
_entity.id
_entity.type
_entity.pdbx_description
1 polymer ?
#
loop_
_entity_poly.entity_id
_entity_poly.type
_entity_poly.pdbx_seq_one_letter_code
_entity_poly.pdbx_strand_id
1 'polypeptide(L)'
;MTQDNTGRKKAGVDGIKKLTPKQRLTLVANMKLSSKAKPTRRVWIPKPGTDEKRPLGIPTMNDRALPALVKLALEPEWEARFEPNSYGLGPGRSCQDAIAAIFIAINQKPKYVLDADISKCFDQIDHKKLLKKLNKSPTINRQIQAWLKSGVLDLGEFQETSQGTPQGGVISPLLANIALHGMAERIKQYAETFKGCQRDNRKALNLIRYADDFVILAR
;
A
#
# COMPACT_ATOMS: atom_id res chain seq x y z
N MET A 1 -9.33 -14.75 6.64
CA MET A 1 -9.00 -13.59 5.76
C MET A 1 -10.15 -13.15 4.84
N THR A 2 -10.66 -13.98 3.90
CA THR A 2 -11.71 -13.52 2.95
C THR A 2 -13.13 -13.39 3.51
N GLN A 3 -13.41 -13.98 4.69
CA GLN A 3 -14.73 -13.95 5.34
C GLN A 3 -14.76 -13.18 6.67
N ASP A 4 -13.60 -12.79 7.19
CA ASP A 4 -13.46 -12.13 8.50
C ASP A 4 -13.40 -10.61 8.37
N ASN A 5 -13.13 -10.10 7.17
CA ASN A 5 -13.04 -8.68 6.90
C ASN A 5 -14.43 -8.08 6.57
N THR A 6 -14.65 -6.80 6.88
CA THR A 6 -15.93 -6.09 6.65
C THR A 6 -16.35 -6.12 5.17
N GLY A 7 -15.40 -6.25 4.25
CA GLY A 7 -15.61 -6.47 2.81
C GLY A 7 -16.28 -7.79 2.40
N ARG A 8 -16.54 -8.71 3.34
CA ARG A 8 -17.17 -10.04 3.06
C ARG A 8 -18.55 -9.96 2.40
N LYS A 9 -19.28 -8.84 2.59
CA LYS A 9 -20.66 -8.70 2.10
C LYS A 9 -20.76 -8.35 0.61
N LYS A 10 -19.65 -7.98 -0.03
CA LYS A 10 -19.63 -7.47 -1.41
C LYS A 10 -18.92 -8.46 -2.34
N ALA A 11 -19.56 -8.84 -3.43
CA ALA A 11 -19.00 -9.71 -4.46
C ALA A 11 -18.05 -8.95 -5.40
N GLY A 12 -17.12 -9.66 -6.04
CA GLY A 12 -16.38 -9.15 -7.19
C GLY A 12 -17.23 -9.15 -8.46
N VAL A 13 -16.58 -9.10 -9.63
CA VAL A 13 -17.24 -9.16 -10.95
C VAL A 13 -17.90 -10.52 -11.24
N ASP A 14 -17.54 -11.57 -10.50
CA ASP A 14 -18.09 -12.92 -10.63
C ASP A 14 -19.38 -13.15 -9.82
N GLY A 15 -19.85 -12.15 -9.06
CA GLY A 15 -21.08 -12.24 -8.26
C GLY A 15 -20.95 -13.11 -7.00
N ILE A 16 -19.81 -13.75 -6.75
CA ILE A 16 -19.62 -14.65 -5.61
C ILE A 16 -19.28 -13.84 -4.35
N LYS A 17 -20.18 -13.85 -3.37
CA LYS A 17 -20.01 -13.16 -2.07
C LYS A 17 -19.31 -14.02 -1.02
N LYS A 18 -19.64 -15.32 -0.98
CA LYS A 18 -19.18 -16.26 0.04
C LYS A 18 -18.97 -17.64 -0.59
N LEU A 19 -18.00 -18.38 -0.06
CA LEU A 19 -17.73 -19.76 -0.43
C LEU A 19 -18.08 -20.70 0.73
N THR A 20 -18.64 -21.86 0.42
CA THR A 20 -18.84 -22.95 1.39
C THR A 20 -17.50 -23.58 1.80
N PRO A 21 -17.42 -24.36 2.89
CA PRO A 21 -16.20 -25.09 3.26
C PRO A 21 -15.62 -25.93 2.10
N LYS A 22 -16.45 -26.71 1.40
CA LYS A 22 -16.03 -27.53 0.26
C LYS A 22 -15.46 -26.68 -0.87
N GLN A 23 -16.14 -25.60 -1.24
CA GLN A 23 -15.66 -24.67 -2.27
C GLN A 23 -14.34 -23.98 -1.89
N ARG A 24 -14.09 -23.72 -0.61
CA ARG A 24 -12.81 -23.17 -0.15
C ARG A 24 -11.66 -24.16 -0.34
N LEU A 25 -11.87 -25.44 -0.02
CA LEU A 25 -10.87 -26.49 -0.28
C LEU A 25 -10.57 -26.60 -1.78
N THR A 26 -11.60 -26.59 -2.61
CA THR A 26 -11.43 -26.58 -4.07
C THR A 26 -10.68 -25.33 -4.56
N LEU A 27 -10.96 -24.15 -4.00
CA LEU A 27 -10.24 -22.93 -4.36
C LEU A 27 -8.74 -23.08 -4.03
N VAL A 28 -8.40 -23.52 -2.82
CA VAL A 28 -7.00 -23.70 -2.39
C VAL A 28 -6.28 -24.73 -3.25
N ALA A 29 -6.90 -25.87 -3.54
CA ALA A 29 -6.32 -26.92 -4.38
C ALA A 29 -6.00 -26.45 -5.81
N ASN A 30 -6.73 -25.44 -6.31
CA ASN A 30 -6.58 -24.93 -7.67
C ASN A 30 -5.83 -23.58 -7.75
N MET A 31 -5.43 -22.99 -6.63
CA MET A 31 -4.70 -21.72 -6.62
C MET A 31 -3.32 -21.88 -7.24
N LYS A 32 -3.08 -21.16 -8.35
CA LYS A 32 -1.78 -21.10 -9.02
C LYS A 32 -1.53 -19.67 -9.52
N LEU A 33 -0.26 -19.25 -9.50
CA LEU A 33 0.16 -18.02 -10.16
C LEU A 33 0.02 -18.24 -11.67
N SER A 34 -0.90 -17.52 -12.31
CA SER A 34 -1.24 -17.69 -13.73
C SER A 34 -0.89 -16.46 -14.58
N SER A 35 -0.36 -15.39 -13.95
CA SER A 35 -0.15 -14.08 -14.57
C SER A 35 -1.43 -13.48 -15.18
N LYS A 36 -2.60 -13.93 -14.71
CA LYS A 36 -3.91 -13.37 -15.05
C LYS A 36 -4.60 -12.90 -13.77
N ALA A 37 -5.43 -11.88 -13.91
CA ALA A 37 -6.23 -11.31 -12.85
C ALA A 37 -7.56 -10.86 -13.45
N LYS A 38 -8.67 -11.02 -12.73
CA LYS A 38 -9.94 -10.45 -13.16
C LYS A 38 -10.02 -8.98 -12.75
N PRO A 39 -10.74 -8.13 -13.50
CA PRO A 39 -11.00 -6.76 -13.09
C PRO A 39 -11.69 -6.72 -11.73
N THR A 40 -11.39 -5.67 -10.98
CA THR A 40 -12.13 -5.37 -9.76
C THR A 40 -13.47 -4.74 -10.10
N ARG A 41 -14.50 -4.96 -9.28
CA ARG A 41 -15.80 -4.30 -9.45
C ARG A 41 -15.81 -2.97 -8.70
N ARG A 42 -16.13 -1.86 -9.36
CA ARG A 42 -16.22 -0.55 -8.71
C ARG A 42 -17.40 -0.51 -7.74
N VAL A 43 -17.15 0.07 -6.56
CA VAL A 43 -18.18 0.50 -5.62
C VAL A 43 -17.81 1.88 -5.09
N TRP A 44 -18.75 2.80 -5.15
CA TRP A 44 -18.60 4.15 -4.61
C TRP A 44 -18.95 4.16 -3.12
N ILE A 45 -18.07 4.71 -2.29
CA ILE A 45 -18.25 4.83 -0.84
C ILE A 45 -18.30 6.32 -0.49
N PRO A 46 -19.32 6.79 0.25
CA PRO A 46 -19.34 8.18 0.73
C PRO A 46 -18.11 8.48 1.58
N LYS A 47 -17.52 9.66 1.37
CA LYS A 47 -16.46 10.18 2.24
C LYS A 47 -17.13 10.81 3.47
N PRO A 48 -16.74 10.40 4.70
CA PRO A 48 -17.35 10.98 5.91
C PRO A 48 -17.18 12.50 5.92
N GLY A 49 -18.27 13.23 6.19
CA GLY A 49 -18.25 14.69 6.31
C GLY A 49 -18.21 15.47 5.00
N THR A 50 -18.30 14.82 3.83
CA THR A 50 -18.40 15.51 2.53
C THR A 50 -19.40 14.81 1.59
N ASP A 51 -19.86 15.50 0.55
CA ASP A 51 -20.70 14.92 -0.52
C ASP A 51 -19.89 14.10 -1.54
N GLU A 52 -18.56 14.03 -1.36
CA GLU A 52 -17.67 13.31 -2.24
C GLU A 52 -17.80 11.79 -2.03
N LYS A 53 -17.59 11.03 -3.11
CA LYS A 53 -17.50 9.57 -3.05
C LYS A 53 -16.10 9.13 -3.40
N ARG A 54 -15.54 8.21 -2.61
CA ARG A 54 -14.29 7.53 -2.92
C ARG A 54 -14.56 6.21 -3.65
N PRO A 55 -13.79 5.91 -4.70
CA PRO A 55 -13.95 4.65 -5.41
C PRO A 55 -13.29 3.50 -4.65
N LEU A 56 -13.92 2.32 -4.63
CA LEU A 56 -13.34 1.08 -4.10
C LEU A 56 -13.43 -0.03 -5.16
N GLY A 57 -12.32 -0.69 -5.43
CA GLY A 57 -12.25 -1.89 -6.27
C GLY A 57 -12.50 -3.15 -5.44
N ILE A 58 -13.51 -3.92 -5.80
CA ILE A 58 -13.85 -5.17 -5.12
C ILE A 58 -13.40 -6.36 -5.95
N PRO A 59 -12.31 -7.04 -5.58
CA PRO A 59 -11.82 -8.22 -6.30
C PRO A 59 -12.72 -9.44 -6.08
N THR A 60 -12.57 -10.43 -6.97
CA THR A 60 -13.17 -11.77 -6.84
C THR A 60 -12.61 -12.53 -5.64
N MET A 61 -13.23 -13.65 -5.25
CA MET A 61 -12.72 -14.44 -4.12
C MET A 61 -11.31 -14.98 -4.38
N ASN A 62 -11.02 -15.42 -5.61
CA ASN A 62 -9.68 -15.86 -6.00
C ASN A 62 -8.67 -14.71 -5.95
N ASP A 63 -9.05 -13.54 -6.49
CA ASP A 63 -8.22 -12.33 -6.50
C ASP A 63 -8.18 -11.60 -5.13
N ARG A 64 -8.80 -12.17 -4.08
CA ARG A 64 -8.52 -11.83 -2.68
C ARG A 64 -7.55 -12.81 -2.05
N ALA A 65 -7.76 -14.10 -2.31
CA ALA A 65 -7.01 -15.16 -1.66
C ALA A 65 -5.57 -15.26 -2.18
N LEU A 66 -5.36 -15.21 -3.50
CA LEU A 66 -4.03 -15.34 -4.09
C LEU A 66 -3.10 -14.16 -3.76
N PRO A 67 -3.54 -12.89 -3.84
CA PRO A 67 -2.73 -11.77 -3.33
C PRO A 67 -2.47 -11.85 -1.82
N ALA A 68 -3.42 -12.36 -1.02
CA ALA A 68 -3.19 -12.54 0.41
C ALA A 68 -2.07 -13.56 0.67
N LEU A 69 -2.03 -14.66 -0.08
CA LEU A 69 -0.96 -15.65 0.02
C LEU A 69 0.40 -15.04 -0.35
N VAL A 70 0.46 -14.29 -1.46
CA VAL A 70 1.71 -13.60 -1.86
C VAL A 70 2.10 -12.52 -0.84
N LYS A 71 1.14 -11.81 -0.27
CA LYS A 71 1.38 -10.85 0.81
C LYS A 71 2.05 -11.52 2.00
N LEU A 72 1.53 -12.66 2.46
CA LEU A 72 2.11 -13.41 3.60
C LEU A 72 3.56 -13.83 3.37
N ALA A 73 3.95 -14.07 2.11
CA ALA A 73 5.34 -14.37 1.76
C ALA A 73 6.23 -13.10 1.68
N LEU A 74 5.70 -11.98 1.17
CA LEU A 74 6.47 -10.75 0.94
C LEU A 74 6.57 -9.84 2.16
N GLU A 75 5.54 -9.79 2.99
CA GLU A 75 5.45 -8.87 4.13
C GLU A 75 6.61 -9.07 5.13
N PRO A 76 6.95 -10.28 5.58
CA PRO A 76 8.06 -10.46 6.53
C PRO A 76 9.42 -9.99 6.00
N GLU A 77 9.68 -10.23 4.72
CA GLU A 77 10.93 -9.79 4.08
C GLU A 77 11.02 -8.26 4.00
N TRP A 78 9.91 -7.61 3.68
CA TRP A 78 9.86 -6.16 3.56
C TRP A 78 9.83 -5.46 4.93
N GLU A 79 9.19 -6.04 5.94
CA GLU A 79 9.24 -5.53 7.31
C GLU A 79 10.68 -5.47 7.84
N ALA A 80 11.53 -6.43 7.48
CA ALA A 80 12.95 -6.41 7.83
C ALA A 80 13.75 -5.29 7.13
N ARG A 81 13.20 -4.68 6.06
CA ARG A 81 13.86 -3.63 5.27
C ARG A 81 13.24 -2.25 5.46
N PHE A 82 11.98 -2.17 5.87
CA PHE A 82 11.29 -0.90 5.97
C PHE A 82 11.98 0.06 6.93
N GLU A 83 11.89 1.34 6.58
CA GLU A 83 12.48 2.38 7.40
C GLU A 83 11.72 2.45 8.75
N PRO A 84 12.43 2.66 9.87
CA PRO A 84 11.84 2.59 11.21
C PRO A 84 10.81 3.70 11.49
N ASN A 85 10.83 4.77 10.70
CA ASN A 85 9.98 5.95 10.79
C ASN A 85 8.71 5.86 9.90
N SER A 86 8.35 4.66 9.45
CA SER A 86 7.17 4.38 8.64
C SER A 86 6.13 3.60 9.45
N TYR A 87 5.05 4.23 9.88
CA TYR A 87 4.12 3.65 10.86
C TYR A 87 2.79 3.16 10.26
N GLY A 88 2.45 3.60 9.05
CA GLY A 88 1.18 3.23 8.42
C GLY A 88 1.23 1.89 7.69
N LEU A 89 0.09 1.18 7.68
CA LEU A 89 -0.19 0.01 6.82
C LEU A 89 0.74 -1.21 7.03
N GLY A 90 1.54 -1.23 8.10
CA GLY A 90 2.38 -2.35 8.51
C GLY A 90 1.86 -3.08 9.75
N PRO A 91 2.26 -4.35 9.97
CA PRO A 91 1.93 -5.08 11.19
C PRO A 91 2.61 -4.47 12.41
N GLY A 92 1.89 -4.42 13.54
CA GLY A 92 2.46 -4.00 14.83
C GLY A 92 2.85 -2.52 14.93
N ARG A 93 2.41 -1.68 13.98
CA ARG A 93 2.56 -0.22 14.03
C ARG A 93 1.20 0.46 13.95
N SER A 94 1.07 1.58 14.63
CA SER A 94 -0.18 2.31 14.81
C SER A 94 0.02 3.82 14.64
N CYS A 95 -1.08 4.57 14.55
CA CYS A 95 -1.00 6.03 14.52
C CYS A 95 -0.43 6.60 15.83
N GLN A 96 -0.60 5.90 16.95
CA GLN A 96 -0.06 6.25 18.26
C GLN A 96 1.47 6.18 18.27
N ASP A 97 2.07 5.20 17.58
CA ASP A 97 3.52 5.11 17.44
C ASP A 97 4.10 6.29 16.65
N ALA A 98 3.40 6.72 15.59
CA ALA A 98 3.77 7.92 14.82
C ALA A 98 3.68 9.19 15.69
N ILE A 99 2.60 9.34 16.47
CA ILE A 99 2.42 10.46 17.39
C ILE A 99 3.54 10.48 18.44
N ALA A 100 3.87 9.32 19.03
CA ALA A 100 4.96 9.20 20.00
C ALA A 100 6.31 9.59 19.39
N ALA A 101 6.59 9.17 18.14
CA ALA A 101 7.79 9.55 17.42
C ALA A 101 7.88 11.07 17.18
N ILE A 102 6.75 11.71 16.82
CA ILE A 102 6.66 13.16 16.64
C ILE A 102 6.93 13.86 17.98
N PHE A 103 6.28 13.40 19.05
CA PHE A 103 6.46 13.93 20.40
C PHE A 103 7.93 13.88 20.82
N ILE A 104 8.58 12.72 20.73
CA ILE A 104 10.00 12.56 21.09
C ILE A 104 10.89 13.48 20.25
N ALA A 105 10.62 13.64 18.96
CA ALA A 105 11.45 14.43 18.05
C ALA A 105 11.34 15.95 18.29
N ILE A 106 10.20 16.43 18.81
CA ILE A 106 9.96 17.86 19.10
C ILE A 106 10.37 18.21 20.54
N ASN A 107 10.29 17.27 21.49
CA ASN A 107 10.44 17.54 22.93
C ASN A 107 11.80 18.12 23.37
N GLN A 108 12.81 18.13 22.50
CA GLN A 108 14.14 18.64 22.87
C GLN A 108 14.35 20.12 22.50
N LYS A 109 13.80 20.60 21.37
CA LYS A 109 14.03 21.96 20.84
C LYS A 109 12.87 22.35 19.90
N PRO A 110 12.56 23.66 19.76
CA PRO A 110 11.68 24.14 18.70
C PRO A 110 12.12 23.62 17.32
N LYS A 111 11.13 23.28 16.48
CA LYS A 111 11.33 22.73 15.13
C LYS A 111 10.43 23.44 14.14
N TYR A 112 10.88 23.55 12.91
CA TYR A 112 9.99 23.78 11.79
C TYR A 112 9.37 22.44 11.37
N VAL A 113 8.07 22.46 11.08
CA VAL A 113 7.33 21.27 10.64
C VAL A 113 6.83 21.53 9.23
N LEU A 114 7.26 20.69 8.29
CA LEU A 114 6.58 20.56 7.01
C LEU A 114 5.54 19.45 7.15
N ASP A 115 4.27 19.82 7.06
CA ASP A 115 3.14 18.91 6.95
C ASP A 115 2.84 18.67 5.46
N ALA A 116 2.83 17.41 5.03
CA ALA A 116 2.73 17.05 3.63
C ALA A 116 1.96 15.73 3.40
N ASP A 117 1.19 15.71 2.32
CA ASP A 117 0.46 14.54 1.83
C ASP A 117 0.81 14.30 0.34
N ILE A 118 0.72 13.04 -0.09
CA ILE A 118 0.94 12.64 -1.48
C ILE A 118 -0.41 12.51 -2.19
N SER A 119 -0.75 13.55 -2.96
CA SER A 119 -1.95 13.56 -3.79
C SER A 119 -2.08 12.28 -4.63
N LYS A 120 -3.20 11.58 -4.48
CA LYS A 120 -3.54 10.36 -5.23
C LYS A 120 -2.44 9.29 -5.15
N CYS A 121 -1.80 9.13 -3.98
CA CYS A 121 -0.67 8.22 -3.77
C CYS A 121 -0.91 6.82 -4.34
N PHE A 122 -2.08 6.23 -4.04
CA PHE A 122 -2.43 4.89 -4.52
C PHE A 122 -2.69 4.85 -6.02
N ASP A 123 -3.18 5.92 -6.64
CA ASP A 123 -3.58 5.92 -8.04
C ASP A 123 -2.42 6.28 -9.00
N GLN A 124 -1.31 6.82 -8.48
CA GLN A 124 -0.17 7.31 -9.28
C GLN A 124 1.12 6.46 -9.15
N ILE A 125 1.05 5.28 -8.53
CA ILE A 125 2.21 4.40 -8.40
C ILE A 125 2.64 3.87 -9.77
N ASP A 126 3.88 4.18 -10.18
CA ASP A 126 4.49 3.64 -11.40
C ASP A 126 4.76 2.12 -11.25
N HIS A 127 4.10 1.31 -12.08
CA HIS A 127 4.22 -0.14 -12.03
C HIS A 127 5.64 -0.64 -12.34
N LYS A 128 6.35 -0.02 -13.29
CA LYS A 128 7.70 -0.45 -13.68
C LYS A 128 8.68 -0.20 -12.54
N LYS A 129 8.62 0.98 -11.91
CA LYS A 129 9.46 1.33 -10.75
C LYS A 129 9.15 0.42 -9.56
N LEU A 130 7.87 0.17 -9.27
CA LEU A 130 7.45 -0.73 -8.19
C LEU A 130 7.97 -2.16 -8.41
N LEU A 131 7.79 -2.73 -9.60
CA LEU A 131 8.24 -4.09 -9.92
C LEU A 131 9.76 -4.22 -9.89
N LYS A 132 10.49 -3.20 -10.36
CA LYS A 132 11.95 -3.13 -10.26
C LYS A 132 12.40 -3.13 -8.79
N LYS A 133 11.70 -2.38 -7.94
CA LYS A 133 12.01 -2.28 -6.51
C LYS A 133 11.66 -3.55 -5.73
N LEU A 134 10.58 -4.23 -6.11
CA LEU A 134 10.21 -5.54 -5.57
C LEU A 134 11.33 -6.57 -5.78
N ASN A 135 11.97 -6.55 -6.96
CA ASN A 135 13.09 -7.42 -7.32
C ASN A 135 12.82 -8.91 -6.97
N LYS A 136 11.67 -9.42 -7.42
CA LYS A 136 11.27 -10.83 -7.24
C LYS A 136 11.45 -11.64 -8.51
N SER A 137 11.23 -12.95 -8.40
CA SER A 137 11.24 -13.85 -9.54
C SER A 137 10.27 -13.38 -10.64
N PRO A 138 10.56 -13.68 -11.92
CA PRO A 138 9.70 -13.29 -13.03
C PRO A 138 8.23 -13.69 -12.84
N THR A 139 7.97 -14.85 -12.23
CA THR A 139 6.62 -15.36 -11.97
C THR A 139 5.85 -14.47 -11.00
N ILE A 140 6.47 -14.07 -9.88
CA ILE A 140 5.82 -13.18 -8.89
C ILE A 140 5.61 -11.79 -9.49
N ASN A 141 6.63 -11.25 -10.17
CA ASN A 141 6.54 -9.93 -10.79
C ASN A 141 5.43 -9.87 -11.85
N ARG A 142 5.31 -10.90 -12.72
CA ARG A 142 4.22 -10.98 -13.70
C ARG A 142 2.86 -11.09 -13.04
N GLN A 143 2.74 -11.84 -11.94
CA GLN A 143 1.47 -11.93 -11.22
C GLN A 143 1.08 -10.59 -10.57
N ILE A 144 2.02 -9.91 -9.91
CA ILE A 144 1.77 -8.58 -9.32
C ILE A 144 1.42 -7.58 -10.41
N GLN A 145 2.14 -7.60 -11.54
CA GLN A 145 1.83 -6.77 -12.69
C GLN A 145 0.41 -7.03 -13.22
N ALA A 146 -0.02 -8.30 -13.30
CA ALA A 146 -1.38 -8.64 -13.71
C ALA A 146 -2.43 -8.07 -12.75
N TRP A 147 -2.18 -8.09 -11.44
CA TRP A 147 -3.10 -7.46 -10.47
C TRP A 147 -3.16 -5.94 -10.62
N LEU A 148 -2.00 -5.29 -10.78
CA LEU A 148 -1.91 -3.85 -10.97
C LEU A 148 -2.60 -3.37 -12.26
N LYS A 149 -2.58 -4.20 -13.31
CA LYS A 149 -3.19 -3.93 -14.62
C LYS A 149 -4.57 -4.56 -14.82
N SER A 150 -5.15 -5.17 -13.78
CA SER A 150 -6.38 -5.95 -13.91
C SER A 150 -7.59 -5.12 -14.35
N GLY A 151 -7.52 -3.80 -14.22
CA GLY A 151 -8.60 -2.90 -14.59
C GLY A 151 -9.73 -2.88 -13.56
N VAL A 152 -10.72 -2.03 -13.84
CA VAL A 152 -11.92 -1.90 -13.02
C VAL A 152 -13.14 -1.94 -13.92
N LEU A 153 -14.14 -2.73 -13.51
CA LEU A 153 -15.47 -2.72 -14.11
C LEU A 153 -16.36 -1.77 -13.32
N ASP A 154 -16.78 -0.66 -13.93
CA ASP A 154 -17.67 0.35 -13.34
C ASP A 154 -18.95 0.47 -14.18
N LEU A 155 -20.10 0.20 -13.57
CA LEU A 155 -21.42 0.22 -14.24
C LEU A 155 -21.50 -0.56 -15.58
N GLY A 156 -20.70 -1.62 -15.73
CA GLY A 156 -20.65 -2.45 -16.94
C GLY A 156 -19.58 -2.02 -17.95
N GLU A 157 -18.92 -0.88 -17.73
CA GLU A 157 -17.81 -0.40 -18.56
C GLU A 157 -16.47 -0.81 -17.95
N PHE A 158 -15.58 -1.35 -18.79
CA PHE A 158 -14.24 -1.73 -18.39
C PHE A 158 -13.29 -0.54 -18.55
N GLN A 159 -12.59 -0.20 -17.46
CA GLN A 159 -11.57 0.84 -17.41
C GLN A 159 -10.20 0.20 -17.20
N GLU A 160 -9.27 0.46 -18.12
CA GLU A 160 -7.88 0.03 -17.97
C GLU A 160 -7.18 0.76 -16.82
N THR A 161 -6.21 0.10 -16.19
CA THR A 161 -5.37 0.67 -15.14
C THR A 161 -3.92 0.74 -15.61
N SER A 162 -3.47 1.93 -16.01
CA SER A 162 -2.11 2.18 -16.49
C SER A 162 -1.11 2.48 -15.38
N GLN A 163 -1.58 2.92 -14.22
CA GLN A 163 -0.79 3.29 -13.05
C GLN A 163 -1.60 3.08 -11.75
N GLY A 164 -0.90 3.11 -10.61
CA GLY A 164 -1.49 2.94 -9.29
C GLY A 164 -1.65 1.49 -8.86
N THR A 165 -2.18 1.28 -7.66
CA THR A 165 -2.57 -0.01 -7.11
C THR A 165 -4.05 0.02 -6.74
N PRO A 166 -4.82 -1.04 -7.02
CA PRO A 166 -6.26 -1.05 -6.79
C PRO A 166 -6.61 -0.79 -5.32
N GLN A 167 -7.36 0.27 -5.03
CA GLN A 167 -7.89 0.51 -3.69
C GLN A 167 -8.87 -0.61 -3.32
N GLY A 168 -8.54 -1.41 -2.29
CA GLY A 168 -9.31 -2.59 -1.88
C GLY A 168 -8.63 -3.93 -2.19
N GLY A 169 -7.51 -3.93 -2.90
CA GLY A 169 -6.64 -5.10 -3.03
C GLY A 169 -5.94 -5.44 -1.71
N VAL A 170 -5.92 -6.71 -1.31
CA VAL A 170 -5.32 -7.15 -0.03
C VAL A 170 -3.81 -6.86 0.04
N ILE A 171 -3.11 -6.95 -1.09
CA ILE A 171 -1.67 -6.71 -1.19
C ILE A 171 -1.34 -5.22 -1.40
N SER A 172 -2.31 -4.40 -1.81
CA SER A 172 -2.10 -3.00 -2.21
C SER A 172 -1.47 -2.12 -1.12
N PRO A 173 -1.84 -2.23 0.18
CA PRO A 173 -1.17 -1.46 1.23
C PRO A 173 0.34 -1.77 1.34
N LEU A 174 0.71 -3.04 1.22
CA LEU A 174 2.12 -3.45 1.22
C LEU A 174 2.85 -2.86 0.01
N LEU A 175 2.25 -2.95 -1.19
CA LEU A 175 2.83 -2.39 -2.40
C LEU A 175 3.01 -0.87 -2.33
N ALA A 176 2.08 -0.15 -1.71
CA ALA A 176 2.20 1.29 -1.47
C ALA A 176 3.36 1.61 -0.54
N ASN A 177 3.51 0.88 0.57
CA ASN A 177 4.66 1.04 1.46
C ASN A 177 5.99 0.72 0.77
N ILE A 178 6.03 -0.32 -0.07
CA ILE A 178 7.20 -0.63 -0.89
C ILE A 178 7.50 0.51 -1.85
N ALA A 179 6.50 1.09 -2.52
CA ALA A 179 6.70 2.23 -3.41
C ALA A 179 7.34 3.42 -2.68
N LEU A 180 6.85 3.75 -1.48
CA LEU A 180 7.28 4.88 -0.66
C LEU A 180 8.56 4.65 0.16
N HIS A 181 9.04 3.41 0.26
CA HIS A 181 10.29 3.11 0.96
C HIS A 181 11.50 3.90 0.41
N GLY A 182 12.41 4.35 1.26
CA GLY A 182 13.60 5.09 0.83
C GLY A 182 13.37 6.61 0.78
N MET A 183 12.16 7.09 1.08
CA MET A 183 11.90 8.52 1.27
C MET A 183 12.75 9.08 2.41
N ALA A 184 12.87 8.36 3.54
CA ALA A 184 13.64 8.85 4.68
C ALA A 184 15.13 8.94 4.34
N GLU A 185 15.66 7.92 3.66
CA GLU A 185 17.05 7.94 3.20
C GLU A 185 17.30 9.05 2.18
N ARG A 186 16.37 9.29 1.25
CA ARG A 186 16.49 10.38 0.26
C ARG A 186 16.53 11.76 0.93
N ILE A 187 15.75 11.97 1.98
CA ILE A 187 15.75 13.21 2.77
C ILE A 187 17.08 13.38 3.50
N LYS A 188 17.64 12.30 4.07
CA LYS A 188 18.95 12.34 4.72
C LYS A 188 20.06 12.67 3.73
N GLN A 189 20.05 12.07 2.53
CA GLN A 189 20.97 12.40 1.44
C GLN A 189 20.83 13.85 0.98
N TYR A 190 19.60 14.39 0.97
CA TYR A 190 19.40 15.81 0.68
C TYR A 190 20.03 16.68 1.77
N ALA A 191 19.86 16.32 3.05
CA ALA A 191 20.47 17.06 4.15
C ALA A 191 22.01 17.07 4.09
N GLU A 192 22.65 16.03 3.56
CA GLU A 192 24.12 15.99 3.36
C GLU A 192 24.64 17.09 2.44
N THR A 193 23.78 17.68 1.60
CA THR A 193 24.14 18.81 0.72
C THR A 193 24.25 20.14 1.46
N PHE A 194 23.75 20.21 2.71
CA PHE A 194 23.85 21.41 3.53
C PHE A 194 25.30 21.68 3.93
N LYS A 195 25.65 22.95 4.15
CA LYS A 195 26.97 23.33 4.66
C LYS A 195 27.23 22.68 6.03
N GLY A 196 28.48 22.35 6.33
CA GLY A 196 28.90 21.82 7.63
C GLY A 196 29.04 20.30 7.67
N CYS A 197 28.93 19.73 8.87
CA CYS A 197 29.14 18.30 9.10
C CYS A 197 27.96 17.48 8.59
N GLN A 198 28.20 16.57 7.63
CA GLN A 198 27.16 15.69 7.07
C GLN A 198 26.43 14.87 8.15
N ARG A 199 27.15 14.38 9.16
CA ARG A 199 26.56 13.61 10.27
C ARG A 199 25.51 14.42 11.04
N ASP A 200 25.76 15.71 11.24
CA ASP A 200 24.84 16.58 11.97
C ASP A 200 23.68 17.01 11.06
N ASN A 201 23.96 17.27 9.78
CA ASN A 201 22.93 17.61 8.80
C ASN A 201 21.93 16.46 8.60
N ARG A 202 22.38 15.21 8.55
CA ARG A 202 21.49 14.03 8.53
C ARG A 202 20.56 13.93 9.74
N LYS A 203 20.95 14.52 10.89
CA LYS A 203 20.12 14.60 12.11
C LYS A 203 19.25 15.86 12.16
N ALA A 204 19.50 16.83 11.27
CA ALA A 204 18.75 18.07 11.22
C ALA A 204 17.34 17.86 10.66
N LEU A 205 17.16 16.89 9.75
CA LEU A 205 15.87 16.53 9.17
C LEU A 205 15.41 15.15 9.68
N ASN A 206 14.18 15.07 10.17
CA ASN A 206 13.55 13.81 10.57
C ASN A 206 12.20 13.65 9.87
N LEU A 207 12.06 12.62 9.03
CA LEU A 207 10.81 12.24 8.40
C LEU A 207 10.02 11.33 9.36
N ILE A 208 8.72 11.54 9.50
CA ILE A 208 7.81 10.59 10.15
C ILE A 208 6.63 10.38 9.21
N ARG A 209 6.35 9.14 8.80
CA ARG A 209 5.35 8.82 7.77
C ARG A 209 4.29 7.86 8.28
N TYR A 210 3.03 8.11 7.95
CA TYR A 210 1.90 7.21 8.14
C TYR A 210 1.16 7.06 6.81
N ALA A 211 1.41 5.96 6.09
CA ALA A 211 0.92 5.77 4.72
C ALA A 211 1.40 6.91 3.79
N ASP A 212 0.49 7.65 3.17
CA ASP A 212 0.75 8.80 2.30
C ASP A 212 0.97 10.11 3.05
N ASP A 213 0.44 10.24 4.27
CA ASP A 213 0.68 11.38 5.15
C ASP A 213 2.09 11.33 5.76
N PHE A 214 2.81 12.45 5.76
CA PHE A 214 4.10 12.55 6.44
C PHE A 214 4.43 13.96 6.93
N VAL A 215 5.26 14.01 7.98
CA VAL A 215 5.84 15.26 8.46
C VAL A 215 7.35 15.21 8.36
N ILE A 216 7.97 16.35 8.04
CA ILE A 216 9.43 16.55 8.14
C ILE A 216 9.69 17.59 9.23
N LEU A 217 10.42 17.17 10.26
CA LEU A 217 10.87 18.03 11.34
C LEU A 217 12.27 18.54 11.02
N ALA A 218 12.43 19.86 10.94
CA ALA A 218 13.70 20.53 10.67
C ALA A 218 14.18 21.32 11.89
N ARG A 219 15.49 21.28 12.16
CA ARG A 219 16.16 22.10 13.18
C ARG A 219 16.63 23.43 12.61
#